data_AF-A0A023X184-F1
#
_entry.id   AF-A0A023X184-F1
#
_cell.length_a   1.000
_cell.length_b   1.000
_cell.length_c   1.000
_cell.angle_alpha   90.00
_cell.angle_beta   90.00
_cell.angle_gamma   90.00
#
_symmetry.space_group_name_H-M   'P 1'
#
loop_
_entity.id
_entity.type
_entity.pdbx_description
1 polymer ?
#
loop_
_entity_poly.entity_id
_entity_poly.type
_entity_poly.pdbx_seq_one_letter_code
_entity_poly.pdbx_strand_id
1 'polypeptide(L)'
;MVPESPGPLRVLDDLLRPPFDGDGPEAEAVLDVVPELAPSRGVEQSGYHHLDTLGHVFEVVRLTGLELEAGEIGARVPPERHGALLFAALLHDVAKPITRGEIGGRVLFVAHDTVGAHVAGEVALRLGVPALYADLAFTLTALHLKIGFMESERTDYPPERLVPAAGAFGEELAVLSWADRLAAQGPNLQRKHLDRHRDLCTRFLAASREAGPHSEPDYAGIREDLGPGAPEPEVGLVAARARLYEVRGARPKEALAAAARTVRARS
;
A
#
# COMPACT_ATOMS: atom_id res chain seq x y z
N MET A 1 -24.98 14.23 -27.20
CA MET A 1 -23.69 14.29 -26.49
C MET A 1 -23.65 13.05 -25.60
N VAL A 2 -22.93 12.01 -26.01
CA VAL A 2 -22.77 10.81 -25.16
C VAL A 2 -21.88 11.24 -23.99
N PRO A 3 -22.29 11.07 -22.72
CA PRO A 3 -21.40 11.37 -21.61
C PRO A 3 -20.15 10.49 -21.75
N GLU A 4 -18.96 11.11 -21.70
CA GLU A 4 -17.71 10.35 -21.66
C GLU A 4 -17.79 9.37 -20.47
N SER A 5 -17.52 8.10 -20.75
CA SER A 5 -17.43 7.09 -19.70
C SER A 5 -16.39 7.54 -18.67
N PRO A 6 -16.67 7.43 -17.35
CA PRO A 6 -15.70 7.80 -16.33
C PRO A 6 -14.38 7.04 -16.54
N GLY A 7 -13.25 7.73 -16.37
CA GLY A 7 -11.94 7.09 -16.44
C GLY A 7 -11.80 5.95 -15.42
N PRO A 8 -10.91 4.97 -15.65
CA PRO A 8 -10.88 3.73 -14.87
C PRO A 8 -10.60 3.95 -13.38
N LEU A 9 -9.82 4.96 -13.01
CA LEU A 9 -9.62 5.34 -11.60
C LEU A 9 -10.91 5.81 -10.93
N ARG A 10 -11.75 6.59 -11.64
CA ARG A 10 -13.02 7.06 -11.07
C ARG A 10 -14.00 5.92 -10.84
N VAL A 11 -14.04 4.96 -11.77
CA VAL A 11 -14.81 3.72 -11.59
C VAL A 11 -14.33 2.99 -10.34
N LEU A 12 -13.02 2.84 -10.18
CA LEU A 12 -12.43 2.19 -9.01
C LEU A 12 -12.72 2.94 -7.70
N ASP A 13 -12.57 4.27 -7.68
CA ASP A 13 -12.89 5.08 -6.51
C ASP A 13 -14.36 4.97 -6.10
N ASP A 14 -15.27 4.91 -7.08
CA ASP A 14 -16.69 4.73 -6.81
C ASP A 14 -17.01 3.31 -6.30
N LEU A 15 -16.29 2.29 -6.78
CA LEU A 15 -16.42 0.89 -6.31
C LEU A 15 -15.89 0.69 -4.90
N LEU A 16 -14.72 1.27 -4.56
CA LEU A 16 -14.06 0.99 -3.28
C LEU A 16 -14.63 1.79 -2.09
N ARG A 17 -15.53 2.76 -2.33
CA ARG A 17 -16.13 3.55 -1.25
C ARG A 17 -17.04 2.68 -0.37
N PRO A 18 -17.02 2.89 0.97
CA PRO A 18 -17.95 2.21 1.85
C PRO A 18 -19.44 2.44 1.46
N PRO A 19 -20.29 1.41 1.54
CA PRO A 19 -19.96 0.02 1.83
C PRO A 19 -19.32 -0.68 0.61
N PHE A 20 -18.16 -1.30 0.81
CA PHE A 20 -17.51 -2.22 -0.14
C PHE A 20 -17.56 -3.62 0.47
N ASP A 21 -18.31 -4.53 -0.14
CA ASP A 21 -18.50 -5.88 0.39
C ASP A 21 -17.55 -6.88 -0.27
N GLY A 22 -17.03 -6.55 -1.46
CA GLY A 22 -15.97 -7.33 -2.12
C GLY A 22 -16.45 -8.68 -2.61
N ASP A 23 -17.74 -8.83 -2.91
CA ASP A 23 -18.35 -10.06 -3.39
C ASP A 23 -19.06 -9.89 -4.74
N GLY A 24 -19.38 -11.04 -5.35
CA GLY A 24 -20.22 -11.10 -6.54
C GLY A 24 -19.81 -10.14 -7.67
N PRO A 25 -20.75 -9.35 -8.22
CA PRO A 25 -20.46 -8.42 -9.32
C PRO A 25 -19.47 -7.29 -8.98
N GLU A 26 -19.40 -6.86 -7.72
CA GLU A 26 -18.49 -5.79 -7.29
C GLU A 26 -17.04 -6.27 -7.36
N ALA A 27 -16.77 -7.49 -6.88
CA ALA A 27 -15.48 -8.14 -7.00
C ALA A 27 -15.02 -8.26 -8.47
N GLU A 28 -15.89 -8.72 -9.37
CA GLU A 28 -15.53 -8.86 -10.79
C GLU A 28 -15.30 -7.49 -11.46
N ALA A 29 -16.08 -6.45 -11.10
CA ALA A 29 -15.86 -5.10 -11.60
C ALA A 29 -14.49 -4.53 -11.18
N VAL A 30 -14.02 -4.84 -9.96
CA VAL A 30 -12.67 -4.49 -9.53
C VAL A 30 -11.62 -5.22 -10.37
N LEU A 31 -11.82 -6.51 -10.66
CA LEU A 31 -10.88 -7.29 -11.47
C LEU A 31 -10.85 -6.87 -12.95
N ASP A 32 -11.94 -6.33 -13.48
CA ASP A 32 -11.96 -5.73 -14.82
C ASP A 32 -11.05 -4.49 -14.90
N VAL A 33 -10.95 -3.72 -13.81
CA VAL A 33 -10.08 -2.54 -13.72
C VAL A 33 -8.63 -2.90 -13.32
N VAL A 34 -8.48 -3.88 -12.43
CA VAL A 34 -7.20 -4.34 -11.85
C VAL A 34 -7.05 -5.86 -12.04
N PRO A 35 -6.83 -6.33 -13.28
CA PRO A 35 -6.70 -7.76 -13.60
C PRO A 35 -5.49 -8.43 -12.93
N GLU A 36 -4.50 -7.66 -12.47
CA GLU A 36 -3.33 -8.14 -11.75
C GLU A 36 -3.69 -8.84 -10.42
N LEU A 37 -4.90 -8.65 -9.89
CA LEU A 37 -5.41 -9.33 -8.71
C LEU A 37 -6.04 -10.69 -8.99
N ALA A 38 -6.44 -10.97 -10.24
CA ALA A 38 -7.10 -12.23 -10.59
C ALA A 38 -6.29 -13.49 -10.21
N PRO A 39 -4.94 -13.52 -10.31
CA PRO A 39 -4.12 -14.64 -9.86
C PRO A 39 -4.17 -14.92 -8.34
N SER A 40 -4.68 -13.99 -7.52
CA SER A 40 -4.83 -14.16 -6.07
C SER A 40 -6.03 -15.04 -5.70
N ARG A 41 -6.97 -15.25 -6.62
CA ARG A 41 -8.14 -16.10 -6.39
C ARG A 41 -7.70 -17.54 -6.16
N GLY A 42 -8.18 -18.13 -5.06
CA GLY A 42 -7.87 -19.50 -4.64
C GLY A 42 -6.45 -19.69 -4.07
N VAL A 43 -5.66 -18.63 -3.91
CA VAL A 43 -4.31 -18.74 -3.33
C VAL A 43 -4.41 -18.85 -1.81
N GLU A 44 -4.22 -20.07 -1.31
CA GLU A 44 -4.24 -20.40 0.12
C GLU A 44 -3.20 -19.61 0.91
N GLN A 45 -3.59 -19.20 2.12
CA GLN A 45 -2.77 -18.46 3.06
C GLN A 45 -2.40 -19.31 4.29
N SER A 46 -1.58 -18.75 5.18
CA SER A 46 -1.26 -19.40 6.46
C SER A 46 -2.48 -19.49 7.37
N GLY A 47 -2.45 -20.34 8.40
CA GLY A 47 -3.57 -20.51 9.36
C GLY A 47 -3.92 -19.29 10.23
N TYR A 48 -3.25 -18.15 10.02
CA TYR A 48 -3.70 -16.85 10.51
C TYR A 48 -4.82 -16.23 9.66
N HIS A 49 -5.06 -16.78 8.47
CA HIS A 49 -6.04 -16.30 7.50
C HIS A 49 -7.18 -17.29 7.36
N HIS A 50 -8.39 -16.78 7.20
CA HIS A 50 -9.61 -17.57 6.94
C HIS A 50 -10.08 -17.49 5.48
N LEU A 51 -9.59 -16.50 4.73
CA LEU A 51 -9.88 -16.28 3.31
C LEU A 51 -8.70 -16.71 2.45
N ASP A 52 -8.95 -16.86 1.15
CA ASP A 52 -7.88 -16.87 0.15
C ASP A 52 -7.29 -15.46 -0.01
N THR A 53 -6.20 -15.36 -0.77
CA THR A 53 -5.48 -14.09 -0.93
C THR A 53 -6.35 -12.97 -1.52
N LEU A 54 -7.25 -13.28 -2.45
CA LEU A 54 -8.13 -12.27 -3.05
C LEU A 54 -9.21 -11.80 -2.06
N GLY A 55 -9.87 -12.74 -1.37
CA GLY A 55 -10.85 -12.42 -0.34
C GLY A 55 -10.24 -11.63 0.81
N HIS A 56 -9.00 -11.98 1.22
CA HIS A 56 -8.25 -11.18 2.19
C HIS A 56 -8.03 -9.75 1.71
N VAL A 57 -7.58 -9.55 0.46
CA VAL A 57 -7.40 -8.21 -0.11
C VAL A 57 -8.69 -7.37 -0.03
N PHE A 58 -9.82 -7.95 -0.42
CA PHE A 58 -11.10 -7.23 -0.37
C PHE A 58 -11.56 -6.93 1.06
N GLU A 59 -11.37 -7.87 1.98
CA GLU A 59 -11.64 -7.64 3.40
C GLU A 59 -10.75 -6.52 3.98
N VAL A 60 -9.48 -6.42 3.54
CA VAL A 60 -8.59 -5.30 3.91
C VAL A 60 -9.11 -3.97 3.38
N VAL A 61 -9.61 -3.89 2.14
CA VAL A 61 -10.22 -2.66 1.61
C VAL A 61 -11.44 -2.27 2.46
N ARG A 62 -12.34 -3.21 2.73
CA ARG A 62 -13.54 -2.97 3.54
C ARG A 62 -13.19 -2.45 4.93
N LEU A 63 -12.27 -3.12 5.62
CA LEU A 63 -11.83 -2.74 6.97
C LEU A 63 -11.01 -1.44 6.99
N THR A 64 -10.30 -1.12 5.92
CA THR A 64 -9.64 0.19 5.75
C THR A 64 -10.67 1.31 5.71
N GLY A 65 -11.75 1.14 4.94
CA GLY A 65 -12.86 2.10 4.90
C GLY A 65 -13.53 2.29 6.27
N LEU A 66 -13.80 1.19 6.98
CA LEU A 66 -14.39 1.26 8.32
C LEU A 66 -13.46 1.92 9.35
N GLU A 67 -12.15 1.68 9.28
CA GLU A 67 -11.19 2.36 10.17
C GLU A 67 -11.10 3.86 9.86
N LEU A 68 -11.23 4.27 8.60
CA LEU A 68 -11.26 5.70 8.25
C LEU A 68 -12.49 6.43 8.81
N GLU A 69 -13.62 5.72 8.97
CA GLU A 69 -14.84 6.25 9.60
C GLU A 69 -14.77 6.22 11.13
N ALA A 70 -14.29 5.10 11.69
CA ALA A 70 -14.30 4.86 13.14
C ALA A 70 -13.13 5.53 13.86
N GLY A 71 -11.95 5.59 13.23
CA GLY A 71 -10.72 6.11 13.80
C GLY A 71 -10.27 5.38 15.07
N GLU A 72 -10.44 4.06 15.16
CA GLU A 72 -10.17 3.29 16.37
C GLU A 72 -8.70 3.38 16.81
N ILE A 73 -7.75 3.47 15.89
CA ILE A 73 -6.32 3.61 16.22
C ILE A 73 -5.89 5.08 16.36
N GLY A 74 -6.80 6.02 16.13
CA GLY A 74 -6.55 7.46 16.23
C GLY A 74 -5.65 8.01 15.11
N ALA A 75 -5.61 7.35 13.96
CA ALA A 75 -4.94 7.85 12.76
C ALA A 75 -5.68 9.07 12.19
N ARG A 76 -4.96 9.99 11.55
CA ARG A 76 -5.47 11.25 11.01
C ARG A 76 -5.21 11.32 9.52
N VAL A 77 -5.95 10.52 8.75
CA VAL A 77 -5.87 10.52 7.29
C VAL A 77 -6.85 11.56 6.73
N PRO A 78 -6.38 12.56 5.97
CA PRO A 78 -7.26 13.59 5.43
C PRO A 78 -8.17 13.01 4.33
N PRO A 79 -9.43 13.48 4.21
CA PRO A 79 -10.43 12.90 3.28
C PRO A 79 -9.97 12.76 1.84
N GLU A 80 -9.19 13.71 1.32
CA GLU A 80 -8.63 13.70 -0.03
C GLU A 80 -7.65 12.54 -0.30
N ARG A 81 -7.14 11.89 0.75
CA ARG A 81 -6.25 10.72 0.66
C ARG A 81 -6.96 9.38 0.84
N HIS A 82 -8.25 9.38 1.17
CA HIS A 82 -9.00 8.14 1.44
C HIS A 82 -9.02 7.21 0.20
N GLY A 83 -9.30 7.75 -0.98
CA GLY A 83 -9.28 6.96 -2.23
C GLY A 83 -7.90 6.38 -2.54
N ALA A 84 -6.83 7.15 -2.34
CA ALA A 84 -5.46 6.67 -2.53
C ALA A 84 -5.11 5.54 -1.55
N LEU A 85 -5.55 5.64 -0.30
CA LEU A 85 -5.35 4.60 0.70
C LEU A 85 -6.15 3.32 0.37
N LEU A 86 -7.40 3.44 -0.06
CA LEU A 86 -8.19 2.29 -0.51
C LEU A 86 -7.56 1.61 -1.74
N PHE A 87 -7.03 2.41 -2.68
CA PHE A 87 -6.26 1.90 -3.81
C PHE A 87 -4.99 1.17 -3.37
N ALA A 88 -4.26 1.68 -2.39
CA ALA A 88 -3.10 0.99 -1.82
C ALA A 88 -3.48 -0.29 -1.07
N ALA A 89 -4.57 -0.29 -0.32
CA ALA A 89 -5.12 -1.45 0.36
C ALA A 89 -5.47 -2.57 -0.64
N LEU A 90 -6.03 -2.20 -1.79
CA LEU A 90 -6.34 -3.15 -2.86
C LEU A 90 -5.07 -3.84 -3.42
N LEU A 91 -3.92 -3.16 -3.41
CA LEU A 91 -2.69 -3.64 -4.04
C LEU A 91 -1.66 -4.23 -3.07
N HIS A 92 -1.89 -4.13 -1.75
CA HIS A 92 -0.86 -4.43 -0.74
C HIS A 92 -0.23 -5.83 -0.87
N ASP A 93 -1.03 -6.80 -1.35
CA ASP A 93 -0.68 -8.21 -1.46
C ASP A 93 -0.69 -8.75 -2.90
N VAL A 94 -0.75 -7.85 -3.91
CA VAL A 94 -0.91 -8.21 -5.33
C VAL A 94 0.15 -9.20 -5.84
N ALA A 95 1.33 -9.25 -5.20
CA ALA A 95 2.42 -10.13 -5.60
C ALA A 95 2.51 -11.46 -4.82
N LYS A 96 1.61 -11.75 -3.88
CA LYS A 96 1.60 -13.06 -3.19
C LYS A 96 1.56 -14.25 -4.18
N PRO A 97 0.73 -14.26 -5.24
CA PRO A 97 0.66 -15.41 -6.16
C PRO A 97 1.98 -15.70 -6.86
N ILE A 98 2.68 -14.65 -7.31
CA ILE A 98 3.93 -14.76 -8.07
C ILE A 98 5.16 -15.01 -7.19
N THR A 99 5.05 -14.75 -5.88
CA THR A 99 6.13 -14.97 -4.90
C THR A 99 5.89 -16.18 -4.00
N ARG A 100 4.82 -16.95 -4.28
CA ARG A 100 4.49 -18.17 -3.54
C ARG A 100 5.59 -19.21 -3.70
N GLY A 101 6.13 -19.65 -2.58
CA GLY A 101 7.04 -20.77 -2.46
C GLY A 101 6.57 -21.75 -1.39
N GLU A 102 7.25 -22.89 -1.32
CA GLU A 102 7.00 -23.90 -0.29
C GLU A 102 8.34 -24.42 0.24
N ILE A 103 8.51 -24.43 1.56
CA ILE A 103 9.69 -24.99 2.22
C ILE A 103 9.22 -25.87 3.36
N GLY A 104 9.51 -27.17 3.28
CA GLY A 104 9.14 -28.14 4.32
C GLY A 104 7.64 -28.21 4.60
N GLY A 105 6.80 -28.14 3.56
CA GLY A 105 5.34 -28.17 3.68
C GLY A 105 4.70 -26.86 4.15
N ARG A 106 5.48 -25.78 4.29
CA ARG A 106 4.97 -24.45 4.67
C ARG A 106 4.96 -23.52 3.47
N VAL A 107 3.80 -22.94 3.19
CA VAL A 107 3.63 -21.88 2.20
C VAL A 107 4.27 -20.58 2.70
N LEU A 108 5.00 -19.90 1.81
CA LEU A 108 5.69 -18.64 2.06
C LEU A 108 5.60 -17.72 0.85
N PHE A 109 5.62 -16.42 1.10
CA PHE A 109 5.54 -15.37 0.08
C PHE A 109 6.76 -14.46 0.21
N VAL A 110 7.89 -14.89 -0.34
CA VAL A 110 9.18 -14.21 -0.12
C VAL A 110 9.24 -12.94 -0.96
N ALA A 111 9.50 -11.80 -0.31
CA ALA A 111 9.61 -10.49 -0.94
C ALA A 111 8.34 -10.01 -1.68
N HIS A 112 7.16 -10.52 -1.31
CA HIS A 112 5.88 -10.09 -1.90
C HIS A 112 5.61 -8.59 -1.70
N ASP A 113 6.09 -7.99 -0.62
CA ASP A 113 6.06 -6.54 -0.40
C ASP A 113 6.84 -5.77 -1.48
N THR A 114 8.08 -6.19 -1.75
CA THR A 114 8.98 -5.52 -2.70
C THR A 114 8.55 -5.75 -4.14
N VAL A 115 8.19 -6.98 -4.49
CA VAL A 115 7.65 -7.31 -5.81
C VAL A 115 6.28 -6.66 -6.00
N GLY A 116 5.45 -6.65 -4.96
CA GLY A 116 4.13 -6.03 -4.94
C GLY A 116 4.20 -4.54 -5.20
N ALA A 117 5.13 -3.82 -4.57
CA ALA A 117 5.32 -2.39 -4.81
C ALA A 117 5.65 -2.09 -6.28
N HIS A 118 6.41 -2.99 -6.93
CA HIS A 118 6.66 -2.84 -8.36
C HIS A 118 5.40 -3.05 -9.19
N VAL A 119 4.62 -4.11 -8.92
CA VAL A 119 3.35 -4.38 -9.61
C VAL A 119 2.36 -3.23 -9.39
N ALA A 120 2.27 -2.69 -8.18
CA ALA A 120 1.43 -1.54 -7.86
C ALA A 120 1.82 -0.30 -8.68
N GLY A 121 3.12 -0.10 -8.94
CA GLY A 121 3.59 0.96 -9.83
C GLY A 121 3.18 0.75 -11.29
N GLU A 122 3.23 -0.49 -11.80
CA GLU A 122 2.76 -0.81 -13.15
C GLU A 122 1.24 -0.59 -13.29
N VAL A 123 0.46 -0.97 -12.27
CA VAL A 123 -0.98 -0.68 -12.21
C VAL A 123 -1.22 0.83 -12.22
N ALA A 124 -0.47 1.60 -11.42
CA ALA A 124 -0.59 3.05 -11.36
C ALA A 124 -0.27 3.72 -12.72
N LEU A 125 0.78 3.26 -13.41
CA LEU A 125 1.14 3.71 -14.75
C LEU A 125 0.05 3.39 -15.77
N ARG A 126 -0.45 2.14 -15.78
CA ARG A 126 -1.51 1.69 -16.69
C ARG A 126 -2.81 2.47 -16.51
N LEU A 127 -3.17 2.78 -15.26
CA LEU A 127 -4.39 3.50 -14.92
C LEU A 127 -4.25 5.03 -15.05
N GLY A 128 -3.03 5.56 -15.21
CA GLY A 128 -2.80 7.00 -15.32
C GLY A 128 -3.15 7.77 -14.04
N VAL A 129 -2.94 7.17 -12.86
CA VAL A 129 -3.37 7.76 -11.59
C VAL A 129 -2.55 9.01 -11.21
N PRO A 130 -3.07 9.93 -10.37
CA PRO A 130 -2.31 11.07 -9.87
C PRO A 130 -1.00 10.68 -9.17
N ALA A 131 -0.01 11.57 -9.15
CA ALA A 131 1.29 11.31 -8.54
C ALA A 131 1.18 10.83 -7.09
N LEU A 132 0.28 11.43 -6.31
CA LEU A 132 -0.01 11.03 -4.94
C LEU A 132 -0.50 9.57 -4.83
N TYR A 133 -1.38 9.12 -5.72
CA TYR A 133 -1.87 7.73 -5.72
C TYR A 133 -0.73 6.75 -6.00
N ALA A 134 0.10 7.06 -7.00
CA ALA A 134 1.23 6.20 -7.36
C ALA A 134 2.28 6.14 -6.25
N ASP A 135 2.60 7.28 -5.63
CA ASP A 135 3.57 7.35 -4.52
C ASP A 135 3.07 6.56 -3.30
N LEU A 136 1.84 6.85 -2.87
CA LEU A 136 1.23 6.22 -1.71
C LEU A 136 1.06 4.71 -1.92
N ALA A 137 0.52 4.26 -3.07
CA ALA A 137 0.36 2.84 -3.36
C ALA A 137 1.69 2.08 -3.40
N PHE A 138 2.71 2.65 -4.04
CA PHE A 138 4.05 2.04 -4.06
C PHE A 138 4.62 1.93 -2.64
N THR A 139 4.54 3.01 -1.87
CA THR A 139 5.14 3.10 -0.54
C THR A 139 4.47 2.19 0.46
N LEU A 140 3.14 2.20 0.53
CA LEU A 140 2.40 1.38 1.46
C LEU A 140 2.52 -0.11 1.12
N THR A 141 2.48 -0.47 -0.17
CA THR A 141 2.71 -1.86 -0.59
C THR A 141 4.11 -2.33 -0.19
N ALA A 142 5.14 -1.49 -0.32
CA ALA A 142 6.50 -1.85 0.11
C ALA A 142 6.65 -1.99 1.64
N LEU A 143 5.80 -1.31 2.42
CA LEU A 143 5.96 -1.15 3.86
C LEU A 143 4.87 -1.85 4.70
N HIS A 144 3.85 -2.45 4.10
CA HIS A 144 2.65 -2.92 4.81
C HIS A 144 2.95 -3.90 5.95
N LEU A 145 3.99 -4.73 5.84
CA LEU A 145 4.37 -5.68 6.89
C LEU A 145 5.14 -5.05 8.06
N LYS A 146 5.75 -3.87 7.87
CA LYS A 146 6.86 -3.40 8.70
C LYS A 146 6.44 -3.01 10.11
N ILE A 147 5.23 -2.48 10.31
CA ILE A 147 4.70 -2.23 11.66
C ILE A 147 4.57 -3.55 12.44
N GLY A 148 4.12 -4.62 11.79
CA GLY A 148 4.04 -5.95 12.40
C GLY A 148 5.40 -6.58 12.71
N PHE A 149 6.48 -6.06 12.13
CA PHE A 149 7.86 -6.50 12.35
C PHE A 149 8.58 -5.71 13.43
N MET A 150 8.08 -4.56 13.86
CA MET A 150 8.62 -3.81 14.98
C MET A 150 8.67 -4.70 16.23
N GLU A 151 9.79 -4.67 16.95
CA GLU A 151 10.02 -5.44 18.19
C GLU A 151 9.98 -6.96 17.98
N SER A 152 10.20 -7.42 16.76
CA SER A 152 10.43 -8.82 16.45
C SER A 152 11.89 -9.16 16.66
N GLU A 153 12.22 -10.13 17.51
CA GLU A 153 13.62 -10.58 17.71
C GLU A 153 14.31 -11.06 16.42
N ARG A 154 13.54 -11.43 15.38
CA ARG A 154 14.06 -12.02 14.14
C ARG A 154 14.06 -11.08 12.95
N THR A 155 13.12 -10.13 12.93
CA THR A 155 12.84 -9.31 11.74
C THR A 155 12.66 -7.84 12.11
N ASP A 156 13.28 -7.40 13.20
CA ASP A 156 13.06 -6.07 13.75
C ASP A 156 13.25 -4.96 12.70
N TYR A 157 12.19 -4.17 12.51
CA TYR A 157 12.19 -3.02 11.63
C TYR A 157 11.78 -1.80 12.46
N PRO A 158 12.74 -1.14 13.12
CA PRO A 158 12.42 -0.23 14.20
C PRO A 158 11.90 1.12 13.68
N PRO A 159 11.18 1.90 14.52
CA PRO A 159 10.56 3.16 14.11
C PRO A 159 11.53 4.15 13.43
N GLU A 160 12.79 4.20 13.84
CA GLU A 160 13.80 5.11 13.30
C GLU A 160 14.10 4.83 11.82
N ARG A 161 13.83 3.60 11.36
CA ARG A 161 13.91 3.23 9.93
C ARG A 161 12.58 3.34 9.22
N LEU A 162 11.47 3.07 9.91
CA LEU A 162 10.14 3.04 9.30
C LEU A 162 9.57 4.42 9.08
N VAL A 163 9.71 5.31 10.06
CA VAL A 163 9.17 6.67 9.99
C VAL A 163 9.71 7.42 8.76
N PRO A 164 11.04 7.48 8.52
CA PRO A 164 11.55 8.16 7.33
C PRO A 164 11.16 7.48 6.00
N ALA A 165 10.97 6.15 6.00
CA ALA A 165 10.53 5.40 4.81
C ALA A 165 9.06 5.66 4.47
N ALA A 166 8.19 5.74 5.47
CA ALA A 166 6.80 6.09 5.32
C ALA A 166 6.64 7.58 4.95
N GLY A 167 7.49 8.46 5.50
CA GLY A 167 7.46 9.89 5.27
C GLY A 167 6.08 10.47 5.57
N ALA A 168 5.51 11.20 4.60
CA ALA A 168 4.18 11.83 4.71
C ALA A 168 3.00 10.85 4.82
N PHE A 169 3.24 9.54 4.74
CA PHE A 169 2.20 8.50 4.71
C PHE A 169 2.15 7.63 5.97
N GLY A 170 2.69 8.11 7.10
CA GLY A 170 2.70 7.37 8.36
C GLY A 170 1.28 7.08 8.90
N GLU A 171 0.35 8.02 8.74
CA GLU A 171 -1.04 7.82 9.19
C GLU A 171 -1.73 6.71 8.38
N GLU A 172 -1.58 6.75 7.06
CA GLU A 172 -2.14 5.79 6.11
C GLU A 172 -1.54 4.39 6.27
N LEU A 173 -0.22 4.30 6.49
CA LEU A 173 0.45 3.03 6.76
C LEU A 173 -0.08 2.36 8.04
N ALA A 174 -0.35 3.15 9.09
CA ALA A 174 -0.91 2.62 10.33
C ALA A 174 -2.33 2.07 10.14
N VAL A 175 -3.17 2.78 9.37
CA VAL A 175 -4.53 2.32 9.01
C VAL A 175 -4.47 1.03 8.21
N LEU A 176 -3.67 0.98 7.13
CA LEU A 176 -3.54 -0.21 6.30
C LEU A 176 -3.04 -1.41 7.12
N SER A 177 -2.01 -1.21 7.94
CA SER A 177 -1.46 -2.25 8.80
C SER A 177 -2.48 -2.78 9.81
N TRP A 178 -3.32 -1.90 10.37
CA TRP A 178 -4.38 -2.31 11.29
C TRP A 178 -5.47 -3.11 10.58
N ALA A 179 -5.96 -2.62 9.44
CA ALA A 179 -6.96 -3.30 8.62
C ALA A 179 -6.48 -4.68 8.14
N ASP A 180 -5.23 -4.79 7.68
CA ASP A 180 -4.60 -6.06 7.27
C ASP A 180 -4.60 -7.08 8.41
N ARG A 181 -4.22 -6.66 9.62
CA ARG A 181 -4.25 -7.55 10.78
C ARG A 181 -5.67 -7.97 11.17
N LEU A 182 -6.63 -7.06 11.08
CA LEU A 182 -8.03 -7.37 11.37
C LEU A 182 -8.63 -8.33 10.34
N ALA A 183 -8.28 -8.21 9.05
CA ALA A 183 -8.81 -9.03 7.96
C ALA A 183 -8.42 -10.50 8.06
N ALA A 184 -7.27 -10.82 8.67
CA ALA A 184 -6.76 -12.18 8.69
C ALA A 184 -7.76 -13.18 9.31
N GLN A 185 -8.31 -12.91 10.51
CA GLN A 185 -9.35 -13.69 11.24
C GLN A 185 -9.24 -15.24 11.23
N GLY A 186 -8.07 -15.80 10.95
CA GLY A 186 -7.86 -17.25 10.94
C GLY A 186 -7.78 -17.84 12.35
N PRO A 187 -7.86 -19.17 12.48
CA PRO A 187 -7.93 -19.87 13.77
C PRO A 187 -6.71 -19.63 14.68
N ASN A 188 -5.56 -19.27 14.11
CA ASN A 188 -4.36 -18.95 14.90
C ASN A 188 -4.33 -17.50 15.40
N LEU A 189 -5.20 -16.63 14.89
CA LEU A 189 -5.34 -15.25 15.34
C LEU A 189 -6.13 -15.22 16.66
N GLN A 190 -5.54 -14.63 17.69
CA GLN A 190 -6.11 -14.55 19.03
C GLN A 190 -6.21 -13.08 19.43
N ARG A 191 -7.07 -12.77 20.39
CA ARG A 191 -7.28 -11.39 20.84
C ARG A 191 -5.98 -10.66 21.23
N LYS A 192 -5.07 -11.34 21.92
CA LYS A 192 -3.73 -10.82 22.25
C LYS A 192 -2.89 -10.41 21.04
N HIS A 193 -3.08 -11.06 19.88
CA HIS A 193 -2.39 -10.70 18.64
C HIS A 193 -2.95 -9.42 18.03
N LEU A 194 -4.26 -9.17 18.21
CA LEU A 194 -4.92 -7.92 17.82
C LEU A 194 -4.49 -6.78 18.74
N ASP A 195 -4.58 -6.97 20.05
CA ASP A 195 -4.20 -5.95 21.03
C ASP A 195 -2.74 -5.53 20.85
N ARG A 196 -1.82 -6.50 20.72
CA ARG A 196 -0.41 -6.21 20.43
C ARG A 196 -0.22 -5.42 19.14
N HIS A 197 -0.94 -5.76 18.08
CA HIS A 197 -0.78 -5.06 16.79
C HIS A 197 -1.35 -3.64 16.83
N ARG A 198 -2.45 -3.44 17.55
CA ARG A 198 -2.98 -2.11 17.85
C ARG A 198 -1.95 -1.26 18.59
N ASP A 199 -1.27 -1.83 19.59
CA ASP A 199 -0.19 -1.14 20.32
C ASP A 199 1.03 -0.83 19.44
N LEU A 200 1.35 -1.69 18.46
CA LEU A 200 2.39 -1.40 17.46
C LEU A 200 1.99 -0.22 16.57
N CYS A 201 0.75 -0.20 16.06
CA CYS A 201 0.24 0.91 15.24
C CYS A 201 0.23 2.24 16.02
N THR A 202 -0.27 2.26 17.26
CA THR A 202 -0.35 3.50 18.04
C THR A 202 1.03 4.05 18.41
N ARG A 203 2.00 3.18 18.72
CA ARG A 203 3.39 3.61 18.96
C ARG A 203 4.08 4.09 17.69
N PHE A 204 3.85 3.43 16.56
CA PHE A 204 4.35 3.91 15.28
C PHE A 204 3.79 5.30 14.96
N LEU A 205 2.49 5.53 15.15
CA LEU A 205 1.87 6.85 14.99
C LEU A 205 2.52 7.90 15.90
N ALA A 206 2.74 7.57 17.17
CA ALA A 206 3.41 8.47 18.11
C ALA A 206 4.82 8.84 17.63
N ALA A 207 5.64 7.86 17.26
CA ALA A 207 6.99 8.08 16.73
C ALA A 207 6.98 8.88 15.42
N SER A 208 6.03 8.58 14.52
CA SER A 208 5.89 9.30 13.25
C SER A 208 5.57 10.77 13.45
N ARG A 209 4.72 11.09 14.44
CA ARG A 209 4.34 12.48 14.78
C ARG A 209 5.45 13.21 15.54
N GLU A 210 6.18 12.52 16.41
CA GLU A 210 7.32 13.07 17.15
C GLU A 210 8.49 13.44 16.24
N ALA A 211 8.72 12.67 15.17
CA ALA A 211 9.74 12.99 14.16
C ALA A 211 9.47 14.31 13.40
N GLY A 212 8.32 14.95 13.62
CA GLY A 212 7.95 16.24 13.05
C GLY A 212 7.03 16.11 11.84
N PRO A 213 6.58 17.25 11.28
CA PRO A 213 5.76 17.23 10.08
C PRO A 213 6.60 16.68 8.92
N HIS A 214 6.15 15.57 8.34
CA HIS A 214 6.71 15.04 7.11
C HIS A 214 6.16 15.84 5.94
N SER A 215 7.03 16.57 5.24
CA SER A 215 6.62 17.30 4.04
C SER A 215 6.17 16.32 2.95
N GLU A 216 5.09 16.67 2.25
CA GLU A 216 4.76 15.99 1.02
C GLU A 216 5.90 16.16 0.00
N PRO A 217 6.14 15.17 -0.88
CA PRO A 217 7.07 15.34 -1.98
C PRO A 217 6.66 16.50 -2.87
N ASP A 218 7.64 17.26 -3.36
CA ASP A 218 7.42 18.30 -4.36
C ASP A 218 7.16 17.68 -5.74
N TYR A 219 5.97 17.15 -5.96
CA TYR A 219 5.59 16.53 -7.23
C TYR A 219 5.69 17.51 -8.40
N ALA A 220 5.47 18.81 -8.16
CA ALA A 220 5.61 19.83 -9.19
C ALA A 220 7.08 20.00 -9.62
N GLY A 221 7.99 20.15 -8.67
CA GLY A 221 9.44 20.21 -8.95
C GLY A 221 9.97 18.92 -9.58
N ILE A 222 9.53 17.74 -9.10
CA ILE A 222 9.90 16.46 -9.72
C ILE A 222 9.42 16.39 -11.17
N ARG A 223 8.20 16.85 -11.46
CA ARG A 223 7.67 16.89 -12.84
C ARG A 223 8.48 17.85 -13.72
N GLU A 224 8.88 19.01 -13.20
CA GLU A 224 9.75 19.95 -13.91
C GLU A 224 11.11 19.32 -14.25
N ASP A 225 11.71 18.61 -13.29
CA ASP A 225 12.99 17.91 -13.48
C ASP A 225 12.90 16.75 -14.50
N LEU A 226 11.76 16.04 -14.51
CA LEU A 226 11.48 14.97 -15.47
C LEU A 226 11.20 15.50 -16.88
N GLY A 227 10.69 16.72 -16.98
CA GLY A 227 10.41 17.41 -18.23
C GLY A 227 8.91 17.49 -18.57
N PRO A 228 8.55 18.37 -19.52
CA PRO A 228 7.17 18.60 -19.89
C PRO A 228 6.53 17.33 -20.43
N GLY A 229 5.34 17.00 -19.92
CA GLY A 229 4.57 15.82 -20.32
C GLY A 229 4.92 14.53 -19.58
N ALA A 230 5.78 14.58 -18.54
CA ALA A 230 5.99 13.45 -17.65
C ALA A 230 4.63 12.99 -17.06
N PRO A 231 4.25 11.70 -17.19
CA PRO A 231 3.02 11.18 -16.61
C PRO A 231 2.98 11.38 -15.09
N GLU A 232 1.84 11.80 -14.54
CA GLU A 232 1.62 11.89 -13.10
C GLU A 232 2.03 10.62 -12.32
N PRO A 233 1.69 9.39 -12.74
CA PRO A 233 2.13 8.21 -11.99
C PRO A 233 3.66 8.02 -12.03
N GLU A 234 4.35 8.44 -13.10
CA GLU A 234 5.82 8.42 -13.15
C GLU A 234 6.41 9.35 -12.08
N VAL A 235 5.87 10.57 -11.95
CA VAL A 235 6.28 11.56 -10.93
C VAL A 235 6.14 10.96 -9.52
N GLY A 236 5.01 10.31 -9.22
CA GLY A 236 4.76 9.65 -7.95
C GLY A 236 5.73 8.50 -7.66
N LEU A 237 6.01 7.65 -8.65
CA LEU A 237 6.97 6.55 -8.51
C LEU A 237 8.41 7.03 -8.30
N VAL A 238 8.78 8.15 -8.92
CA VAL A 238 10.07 8.79 -8.70
C VAL A 238 10.18 9.33 -7.27
N ALA A 239 9.15 10.01 -6.76
CA ALA A 239 9.08 10.46 -5.36
C ALA A 239 9.24 9.28 -4.38
N ALA A 240 8.48 8.20 -4.57
CA ALA A 240 8.51 7.02 -3.72
C ALA A 240 9.90 6.39 -3.64
N ARG A 241 10.53 6.19 -4.81
CA ARG A 241 11.87 5.58 -4.90
C ARG A 241 12.96 6.49 -4.36
N ALA A 242 12.87 7.80 -4.61
CA ALA A 242 13.81 8.77 -4.08
C ALA A 242 13.81 8.72 -2.55
N ARG A 243 12.63 8.73 -1.91
CA ARG A 243 12.49 8.57 -0.46
C ARG A 243 13.18 7.30 0.05
N LEU A 244 12.97 6.15 -0.59
CA LEU A 244 13.65 4.91 -0.19
C LEU A 244 15.18 4.93 -0.37
N TYR A 245 15.69 5.66 -1.37
CA TYR A 245 17.13 5.84 -1.55
C TYR A 245 17.73 6.80 -0.51
N GLU A 246 17.03 7.86 -0.14
CA GLU A 246 17.44 8.79 0.92
C GLU A 246 17.53 8.08 2.28
N VAL A 247 16.55 7.23 2.60
CA VAL A 247 16.58 6.38 3.81
C VAL A 247 17.80 5.45 3.84
N ARG A 248 18.34 5.09 2.67
CA ARG A 248 19.55 4.27 2.51
C ARG A 248 20.84 5.12 2.46
N GLY A 249 20.75 6.42 2.69
CA GLY A 249 21.89 7.33 2.79
C GLY A 249 22.26 8.05 1.48
N ALA A 250 21.46 7.92 0.41
CA ALA A 250 21.67 8.73 -0.80
C ALA A 250 21.34 10.21 -0.52
N ARG A 251 22.09 11.13 -1.11
CA ARG A 251 21.76 12.56 -1.02
C ARG A 251 20.51 12.85 -1.87
N PRO A 252 19.66 13.83 -1.51
CA PRO A 252 18.37 14.05 -2.19
C PRO A 252 18.47 14.14 -3.72
N LYS A 253 19.41 14.94 -4.25
CA LYS A 253 19.61 15.07 -5.70
C LYS A 253 20.05 13.77 -6.38
N GLU A 254 20.86 12.95 -5.71
CA GLU A 254 21.33 11.67 -6.23
C GLU A 254 20.22 10.62 -6.19
N ALA A 255 19.45 10.60 -5.10
CA ALA A 255 18.27 9.77 -4.93
C ALA A 255 17.24 10.04 -6.03
N LEU A 256 16.91 11.31 -6.27
CA LEU A 256 15.97 11.72 -7.31
C LEU A 256 16.44 11.30 -8.70
N ALA A 257 17.71 11.60 -9.04
CA ALA A 257 18.27 11.22 -10.34
C ALA A 257 18.32 9.70 -10.54
N ALA A 258 18.63 8.92 -9.49
CA ALA A 258 18.62 7.46 -9.54
C ALA A 258 17.20 6.90 -9.68
N ALA A 259 16.22 7.49 -8.98
CA ALA A 259 14.82 7.12 -9.08
C ALA A 259 14.28 7.36 -10.49
N ALA A 260 14.51 8.54 -11.06
CA ALA A 260 14.12 8.88 -12.42
C ALA A 260 14.67 7.89 -13.47
N ARG A 261 15.96 7.56 -13.38
CA ARG A 261 16.56 6.55 -14.27
C ARG A 261 15.91 5.18 -14.12
N THR A 262 15.59 4.78 -12.90
CA THR A 262 15.04 3.46 -12.60
C THR A 262 13.61 3.31 -13.12
N VAL A 263 12.79 4.35 -12.97
CA VAL A 263 11.40 4.34 -13.46
C VAL A 263 11.39 4.34 -15.01
N ARG A 264 12.15 5.23 -15.64
CA ARG A 264 12.20 5.35 -17.11
C ARG A 264 12.86 4.18 -17.84
N ALA A 265 13.75 3.44 -17.19
CA ALA A 265 14.33 2.23 -17.79
C ALA A 265 13.31 1.09 -17.97
N ARG A 266 12.09 1.25 -17.46
CA ARG A 266 11.01 0.26 -17.51
C ARG A 266 9.78 0.72 -18.31
N SER A 267 9.71 2.00 -18.66
CA SER A 267 8.69 2.58 -19.55
C SER A 267 9.07 2.39 -21.01
#